data_AF-V7C2A6-F1
#
_entry.id   AF-V7C2A6-F1
#
_cell.length_a   1.000
_cell.length_b   1.000
_cell.length_c   1.000
_cell.angle_alpha   90.00
_cell.angle_beta   90.00
_cell.angle_gamma   90.00
#
_symmetry.space_group_name_H-M   'P 1'
#
loop_
_entity.id
_entity.type
_entity.pdbx_description
1 polymer ?
#
loop_
_entity_poly.entity_id
_entity_poly.type
_entity_poly.pdbx_seq_one_letter_code
_entity_poly.pdbx_strand_id
1 'polypeptide(L)'
;MDSITWLLLPAKQSLAFLLADNGFDVWVVNTRGTKYSRQHTTLPPNSSIIDWNWSWDELVAYDLPVTFKYVHDLTGQKLYYVGHEQGTLIALAAFSQDQLFNILRSTSLLSPIAYQMTSPLTKNAAENIIFEVLVIKML
;
A
#
# COMPACT_ATOMS: atom_id res chain seq x y z
N MET A 1 0.40 -1.05 4.90
CA MET A 1 -0.59 -0.09 5.42
C MET A 1 -1.79 -0.84 5.97
N ASP A 2 -2.11 -0.67 7.26
CA ASP A 2 -3.30 -1.26 7.89
C ASP A 2 -4.52 -0.39 7.60
N SER A 3 -5.55 -1.02 7.03
CA SER A 3 -6.72 -0.35 6.49
C SER A 3 -7.62 0.24 7.57
N ILE A 4 -7.49 -0.22 8.83
CA ILE A 4 -8.32 0.27 9.94
C ILE A 4 -8.15 1.77 10.18
N THR A 5 -6.98 2.30 9.83
CA THR A 5 -6.63 3.72 9.97
C THR A 5 -7.61 4.68 9.28
N TRP A 6 -8.26 4.24 8.20
CA TRP A 6 -9.29 5.02 7.49
C TRP A 6 -10.66 5.06 8.21
N LEU A 7 -10.81 4.28 9.28
CA LEU A 7 -12.06 4.03 10.00
C LEU A 7 -11.98 4.38 11.50
N LEU A 8 -10.82 4.83 12.00
CA LEU A 8 -10.58 5.06 13.43
C LEU A 8 -11.29 6.31 13.98
N LEU A 9 -11.55 7.32 13.14
CA LEU A 9 -12.26 8.53 13.56
C LEU A 9 -13.78 8.29 13.55
N PRO A 10 -14.57 9.12 14.26
CA PRO A 10 -16.03 9.08 14.16
C PRO A 10 -16.50 9.13 12.70
N ALA A 11 -17.67 8.54 12.40
CA ALA A 11 -18.16 8.38 11.02
C ALA A 11 -18.11 9.68 10.19
N LYS A 12 -18.46 10.82 10.79
CA LYS A 12 -18.46 12.13 10.13
C LYS A 12 -17.06 12.77 9.92
N GLN A 13 -15.99 12.09 10.31
CA GLN A 13 -14.61 12.56 10.22
C GLN A 13 -13.67 11.55 9.54
N SER A 14 -14.07 10.28 9.49
CA SER A 14 -13.35 9.23 8.78
C SER A 14 -13.63 9.30 7.28
N LEU A 15 -12.58 9.44 6.48
CA LEU A 15 -12.69 9.63 5.03
C LEU A 15 -13.49 8.51 4.35
N ALA A 16 -13.29 7.25 4.75
CA ALA A 16 -14.00 6.13 4.14
C ALA A 16 -15.52 6.20 4.36
N PHE A 17 -15.97 6.61 5.55
CA PHE A 17 -17.39 6.79 5.83
C PHE A 17 -17.96 8.01 5.11
N LEU A 18 -17.24 9.13 5.09
CA LEU A 18 -17.65 10.32 4.34
C LEU A 18 -17.82 10.02 2.84
N LEU A 19 -16.92 9.25 2.23
CA LEU A 19 -17.04 8.84 0.83
C LEU A 19 -18.26 7.93 0.61
N ALA A 20 -18.49 6.96 1.50
CA ALA A 20 -19.66 6.08 1.41
C ALA A 20 -20.97 6.88 1.53
N ASP A 21 -21.06 7.82 2.47
CA ASP A 21 -22.23 8.70 2.66
C ASP A 21 -22.48 9.60 1.44
N ASN A 22 -21.45 9.86 0.63
CA ASN A 22 -21.54 10.64 -0.61
C ASN A 22 -21.72 9.75 -1.87
N GLY A 23 -22.07 8.48 -1.70
CA GLY A 23 -22.45 7.59 -2.80
C GLY A 23 -21.30 6.91 -3.53
N PHE A 24 -20.09 6.92 -2.96
CA PHE A 24 -18.98 6.13 -3.49
C PHE A 24 -19.06 4.68 -3.01
N ASP A 25 -18.72 3.74 -3.87
CA ASP A 25 -18.41 2.35 -3.49
C ASP A 25 -16.99 2.30 -2.92
N VAL A 26 -16.87 2.15 -1.60
CA VAL A 26 -15.60 2.34 -0.87
C VAL A 26 -14.93 0.99 -0.57
N TRP A 27 -13.74 0.81 -1.16
CA TRP A 27 -12.90 -0.36 -0.95
C TRP A 27 -11.71 -0.04 -0.04
N VAL A 28 -11.68 -0.64 1.15
CA VAL A 28 -10.65 -0.38 2.17
C VAL A 28 -9.69 -1.57 2.24
N VAL A 29 -8.48 -1.37 1.73
CA VAL A 29 -7.53 -2.46 1.40
C VAL A 29 -6.47 -2.63 2.49
N ASN A 30 -6.20 -3.89 2.85
CA ASN A 30 -5.10 -4.28 3.72
C ASN A 30 -3.92 -4.82 2.90
N THR A 31 -2.71 -4.38 3.21
CA THR A 31 -1.49 -4.95 2.60
C THR A 31 -1.10 -6.26 3.27
N ARG A 32 -0.37 -7.14 2.56
CA ARG A 32 0.24 -8.34 3.17
C ARG A 32 0.95 -8.03 4.49
N GLY A 33 0.86 -8.97 5.43
CA GLY A 33 1.47 -8.88 6.75
C GLY A 33 0.66 -8.13 7.82
N THR A 34 -0.35 -7.35 7.44
CA THR A 34 -1.26 -6.70 8.40
C THR A 34 -2.15 -7.72 9.12
N LYS A 35 -2.80 -7.32 10.21
CA LYS A 35 -3.66 -8.20 11.02
C LYS A 35 -4.65 -9.02 10.19
N TYR A 36 -5.18 -8.43 9.11
CA TYR A 36 -6.21 -9.01 8.26
C TYR A 36 -5.67 -9.67 6.98
N SER A 37 -4.36 -9.64 6.74
CA SER A 37 -3.73 -10.14 5.49
C SER A 37 -2.47 -10.94 5.77
N ARG A 38 -2.58 -11.94 6.65
CA ARG A 38 -1.48 -12.84 7.07
C ARG A 38 -1.55 -14.27 6.50
N GLN A 39 -2.60 -14.57 5.74
CA GLN A 39 -2.78 -15.90 5.17
C GLN A 39 -1.96 -16.07 3.90
N HIS A 40 -1.47 -17.28 3.67
CA HIS A 40 -0.76 -17.68 2.45
C HIS A 40 -1.38 -18.98 1.93
N THR A 41 -1.44 -19.16 0.61
CA THR A 41 -2.08 -20.34 0.00
C THR A 41 -1.30 -21.63 0.21
N THR A 42 0.03 -21.55 0.31
CA THR A 42 0.91 -22.71 0.48
C THR A 42 1.56 -22.83 1.86
N LEU A 43 1.63 -21.73 2.63
CA LEU A 43 2.32 -21.73 3.92
C LEU A 43 1.32 -21.86 5.06
N PRO A 44 1.60 -22.68 6.09
CA PRO A 44 0.72 -22.82 7.24
C PRO A 44 0.56 -21.50 8.01
N PRO A 45 -0.66 -21.15 8.48
CA PRO A 45 -0.93 -19.92 9.25
C PRO A 45 -0.09 -19.76 10.53
N ASN A 46 0.36 -20.88 11.11
CA ASN A 46 1.16 -20.96 12.33
C ASN A 46 2.58 -21.48 12.08
N SER A 47 3.06 -21.46 10.83
CA SER A 47 4.47 -21.75 10.60
C SER A 47 5.30 -20.65 11.28
N SER A 48 6.32 -21.04 12.05
CA SER A 48 7.32 -20.10 12.59
C SER A 48 8.04 -19.32 11.48
N ILE A 49 7.91 -19.81 10.23
CA ILE A 49 8.29 -19.17 8.98
C ILE A 49 7.02 -18.57 8.35
N ILE A 50 6.43 -17.57 9.00
CA ILE A 50 5.66 -16.61 8.20
C ILE A 50 6.72 -15.96 7.30
N ASP A 51 6.61 -16.13 5.99
CA ASP A 51 7.52 -15.51 5.00
C ASP A 51 7.35 -13.98 5.07
N TRP A 52 8.03 -13.36 6.04
CA TRP A 52 8.21 -11.91 6.16
C TRP A 52 9.32 -11.42 5.23
N ASN A 53 9.80 -12.26 4.31
CA ASN A 53 10.77 -11.89 3.30
C ASN A 53 10.09 -11.17 2.13
N TRP A 54 9.52 -10.00 2.42
CA TRP A 54 8.98 -9.08 1.43
C TRP A 54 9.25 -7.64 1.86
N SER A 55 9.20 -6.73 0.90
CA SER A 55 9.37 -5.30 1.01
C SER A 55 8.18 -4.59 0.33
N TRP A 56 8.23 -3.26 0.28
CA TRP A 56 7.26 -2.50 -0.52
C TRP A 56 7.34 -2.85 -2.01
N ASP A 57 8.44 -3.44 -2.49
CA ASP A 57 8.60 -3.94 -3.86
C ASP A 57 7.54 -4.99 -4.21
N GLU A 58 7.30 -5.98 -3.33
CA GLU A 58 6.23 -6.96 -3.53
C GLU A 58 4.83 -6.34 -3.51
N LEU A 59 4.64 -5.26 -2.76
CA LEU A 59 3.36 -4.54 -2.75
C LEU A 59 3.08 -3.88 -4.10
N VAL A 60 4.12 -3.34 -4.73
CA VAL A 60 4.05 -2.75 -6.08
C VAL A 60 3.85 -3.84 -7.12
N ALA A 61 4.63 -4.91 -7.06
CA ALA A 61 4.62 -5.96 -8.07
C ALA A 61 3.34 -6.82 -8.04
N TYR A 62 2.75 -7.05 -6.86
CA TYR A 62 1.69 -8.04 -6.68
C TYR A 62 0.44 -7.50 -6.00
N ASP A 63 0.54 -6.91 -4.80
CA ASP A 63 -0.65 -6.56 -4.00
C ASP A 63 -1.50 -5.50 -4.69
N LEU A 64 -0.88 -4.39 -5.10
CA LEU A 64 -1.59 -3.25 -5.68
C LEU A 64 -2.26 -3.61 -7.02
N PRO A 65 -1.57 -4.25 -8.00
CA PRO A 65 -2.19 -4.62 -9.26
C PRO A 65 -3.32 -5.63 -9.12
N VAL A 66 -3.14 -6.68 -8.29
CA VAL A 66 -4.18 -7.69 -8.08
C VAL A 66 -5.41 -7.08 -7.41
N THR A 67 -5.20 -6.23 -6.41
CA THR A 67 -6.32 -5.57 -5.73
C THR A 67 -7.09 -4.66 -6.68
N PHE A 68 -6.40 -3.81 -7.45
CA PHE A 68 -7.08 -2.90 -8.38
C PHE A 68 -7.80 -3.67 -9.48
N LYS A 69 -7.16 -4.70 -10.02
CA LYS A 69 -7.79 -5.56 -11.03
C LYS A 69 -9.03 -6.25 -10.46
N TYR A 70 -8.96 -6.79 -9.25
CA TYR A 70 -10.10 -7.44 -8.60
C TYR A 70 -11.29 -6.48 -8.47
N VAL A 71 -11.08 -5.28 -7.94
CA VAL A 71 -12.16 -4.28 -7.78
C VAL A 71 -12.68 -3.81 -9.14
N HIS A 72 -11.80 -3.57 -10.10
CA HIS A 72 -12.18 -3.16 -11.45
C HIS A 72 -13.01 -4.22 -12.17
N ASP A 73 -12.57 -5.48 -12.15
CA ASP A 73 -13.26 -6.59 -12.81
C ASP A 73 -14.63 -6.85 -12.16
N LEU A 74 -14.71 -6.71 -10.83
CA LEU A 74 -15.96 -6.92 -10.09
C LEU A 74 -16.98 -5.79 -10.32
N THR A 75 -16.53 -4.53 -10.36
CA THR A 75 -17.42 -3.36 -10.45
C THR A 75 -17.64 -2.87 -11.88
N GLY A 76 -16.76 -3.22 -12.81
CA GLY A 76 -16.70 -2.67 -14.17
C GLY A 76 -16.27 -1.20 -14.22
N GLN A 77 -15.85 -0.60 -13.10
CA GLN A 77 -15.59 0.84 -13.00
C GLN A 77 -14.09 1.15 -12.96
N LYS A 78 -13.70 2.30 -13.52
CA LYS A 78 -12.38 2.87 -13.26
C LYS A 78 -12.30 3.40 -11.83
N LEU A 79 -11.16 3.19 -11.17
CA LEU A 79 -11.04 3.42 -9.73
C LEU A 79 -10.48 4.82 -9.40
N TYR A 80 -10.91 5.35 -8.26
CA TYR A 80 -10.25 6.47 -7.60
C TYR A 80 -9.36 5.92 -6.50
N TYR A 81 -8.05 6.18 -6.57
CA TYR A 81 -7.12 5.74 -5.54
C TYR A 81 -6.84 6.83 -4.52
N VAL A 82 -6.87 6.50 -3.23
CA VAL A 82 -6.38 7.36 -2.15
C VAL A 82 -5.31 6.61 -1.39
N GLY A 83 -4.08 7.15 -1.40
CA GLY A 83 -2.94 6.61 -0.67
C GLY A 83 -2.47 7.58 0.41
N HIS A 84 -2.02 7.05 1.55
CA HIS A 84 -1.33 7.82 2.59
C HIS A 84 0.05 7.21 2.85
N GLU A 85 1.08 8.04 3.01
CA GLU A 85 2.46 7.62 3.27
C GLU A 85 2.84 6.45 2.33
N GLN A 86 2.99 5.22 2.82
CA GLN A 86 3.57 4.13 2.04
C GLN A 86 2.64 3.75 0.88
N GLY A 87 1.33 4.00 1.02
CA GLY A 87 0.37 3.88 -0.07
C GLY A 87 0.72 4.78 -1.26
N THR A 88 1.24 5.97 -1.00
CA THR A 88 1.67 6.89 -2.06
C THR A 88 2.95 6.41 -2.74
N LEU A 89 3.91 5.86 -1.98
CA LEU A 89 5.13 5.27 -2.51
C LEU A 89 4.82 4.14 -3.48
N ILE A 90 3.98 3.18 -3.06
CA ILE A 90 3.64 2.03 -3.91
C ILE A 90 2.85 2.45 -5.17
N ALA A 91 1.99 3.46 -5.06
CA ALA A 91 1.24 3.97 -6.21
C ALA A 91 2.17 4.66 -7.22
N LEU A 92 3.05 5.55 -6.75
CA LEU A 92 4.02 6.23 -7.61
C LEU A 92 4.99 5.25 -8.28
N ALA A 93 5.47 4.24 -7.55
CA ALA A 93 6.34 3.20 -8.09
C ALA A 93 5.64 2.30 -9.12
N ALA A 94 4.34 2.03 -8.96
CA ALA A 94 3.55 1.32 -9.97
C ALA A 94 3.36 2.18 -11.23
N PHE A 95 3.10 3.48 -11.06
CA PHE A 95 2.92 4.40 -12.20
C PHE A 95 4.22 4.60 -12.99
N SER A 96 5.38 4.59 -12.34
CA SER A 96 6.67 4.67 -13.05
C SER A 96 7.02 3.41 -13.85
N GLN A 97 6.28 2.32 -13.66
CA GLN A 97 6.39 1.06 -14.42
C GLN A 97 5.28 0.90 -15.46
N ASP A 98 4.58 1.98 -15.81
CA ASP A 98 3.45 1.99 -16.74
C ASP A 98 2.29 1.06 -16.35
N GLN A 99 2.14 0.75 -15.06
CA GLN A 99 1.06 -0.07 -14.54
C GLN A 99 -0.18 0.78 -14.20
N LEU A 100 -1.35 0.13 -14.18
CA LEU A 100 -2.61 0.64 -13.60
C LEU A 100 -3.30 1.80 -14.34
N PHE A 101 -2.68 2.44 -15.33
CA PHE A 101 -3.25 3.59 -16.05
C PHE A 101 -4.61 3.33 -16.73
N ASN A 102 -4.85 2.11 -17.21
CA ASN A 102 -6.15 1.76 -17.83
C ASN A 102 -7.26 1.51 -16.79
N ILE A 103 -6.89 1.23 -15.55
CA ILE A 103 -7.81 0.86 -14.46
C ILE A 103 -8.15 2.08 -13.59
N LEU A 104 -7.25 3.06 -13.49
CA LEU A 104 -7.45 4.26 -12.68
C LEU A 104 -8.16 5.39 -13.44
N ARG A 105 -8.94 6.16 -12.69
CA ARG A 105 -9.54 7.42 -13.11
C ARG A 105 -8.81 8.63 -12.53
N SER A 106 -8.44 8.57 -11.25
CA SER A 106 -7.66 9.60 -10.57
C SER A 106 -7.01 9.04 -9.30
N THR A 107 -6.00 9.75 -8.80
CA THR A 107 -5.22 9.37 -7.63
C THR A 107 -5.02 10.57 -6.71
N SER A 108 -5.34 10.44 -5.43
CA SER A 108 -5.04 11.40 -4.37
C SER A 108 -3.96 10.85 -3.44
N LEU A 109 -2.86 11.59 -3.31
CA LEU A 109 -1.68 11.19 -2.54
C LEU A 109 -1.57 12.07 -1.28
N LEU A 110 -1.87 11.50 -0.13
CA LEU A 110 -1.81 12.18 1.17
C LEU A 110 -0.45 11.93 1.81
N SER A 111 0.27 13.00 2.16
CA SER A 111 1.65 12.91 2.68
C SER A 111 2.57 12.08 1.77
N PRO A 112 2.77 12.52 0.50
CA PRO A 112 3.42 11.69 -0.51
C PRO A 112 4.88 11.37 -0.16
N ILE A 113 5.22 10.08 -0.21
CA ILE A 113 6.59 9.58 -0.23
C ILE A 113 6.92 9.20 -1.67
N ALA A 114 7.76 10.00 -2.30
CA ALA A 114 8.35 9.70 -3.59
C ALA A 114 9.84 9.44 -3.39
N TYR A 115 10.37 8.38 -4.00
CA TYR A 115 11.79 8.07 -3.92
C TYR A 115 12.59 9.05 -4.80
N GLN A 116 12.88 10.22 -4.25
CA GLN A 116 13.97 11.08 -4.72
C GLN A 116 14.48 11.94 -3.55
N MET A 117 15.32 11.35 -2.71
CA MET A 117 16.04 12.09 -1.67
C MET A 117 17.10 12.98 -2.35
N THR A 118 16.76 14.25 -2.57
CA THR A 118 17.68 15.25 -3.14
C THR A 118 18.62 15.84 -2.10
N SER A 119 18.24 15.78 -0.81
CA SER A 119 19.05 16.27 0.31
C SER A 119 20.16 15.27 0.69
N PRO A 120 21.45 15.66 0.65
CA PRO A 120 22.56 14.80 1.03
C PRO A 120 22.48 14.27 2.47
N LEU A 121 21.97 15.07 3.41
CA LEU A 121 21.82 14.68 4.81
C LEU A 121 20.75 13.59 4.98
N THR A 122 19.62 13.75 4.30
CA THR A 122 18.50 12.80 4.37
C THR A 122 18.87 11.50 3.65
N LYS A 123 19.63 11.59 2.55
CA LYS A 123 20.18 10.43 1.85
C LYS A 123 21.17 9.66 2.74
N ASN A 124 22.13 10.34 3.36
CA ASN A 124 23.08 9.69 4.27
C ASN A 124 22.39 9.07 5.50
N ALA A 125 21.36 9.72 6.06
CA ALA A 125 20.58 9.16 7.15
C ALA A 125 19.80 7.90 6.70
N ALA A 126 19.19 7.93 5.52
CA ALA A 126 18.48 6.78 4.97
C ALA A 126 19.42 5.62 4.63
N GLU A 127 20.59 5.89 4.06
CA GLU A 127 21.62 4.88 3.78
C GLU A 127 22.13 4.22 5.07
N ASN A 128 22.33 4.99 6.16
CA ASN A 128 22.69 4.44 7.46
C ASN A 128 21.58 3.55 8.05
N ILE A 129 20.31 3.96 7.95
CA ILE A 129 19.17 3.16 8.42
C ILE A 129 19.02 1.87 7.58
N ILE A 130 19.15 1.95 6.26
CA ILE A 130 19.10 0.79 5.36
C ILE A 130 20.24 -0.18 5.66
N PHE A 131 21.45 0.35 5.90
CA PHE A 131 22.61 -0.45 6.29
C PHE A 131 22.38 -1.19 7.61
N GLU A 132 21.80 -0.52 8.60
CA GLU A 132 21.46 -1.12 9.89
C GLU A 132 20.41 -2.23 9.75
N VAL A 133 19.37 -2.02 8.92
CA VAL A 133 18.34 -3.04 8.62
C VAL A 133 18.91 -4.24 7.84
N LEU A 134 19.84 -4.01 6.90
CA LEU A 134 20.50 -5.09 6.16
C LEU A 134 21.43 -5.92 7.06
N VAL A 135 22.17 -5.27 7.96
CA VAL A 135 23.01 -5.97 8.94
C VAL A 135 22.17 -6.80 9.90
N ILE A 136 21.01 -6.29 10.34
CA ILE A 136 20.07 -7.06 11.18
C ILE A 136 19.45 -8.23 10.41
N LYS A 137 19.23 -8.11 9.09
CA LYS A 137 18.74 -9.22 8.24
C LYS A 137 19.80 -10.27 7.91
N MET A 138 21.09 -9.97 8.10
CA MET A 138 22.22 -10.89 7.84
C MET A 138 22.71 -11.64 9.09
N LEU A 139 22.14 -11.34 10.27
CA LEU A 139 22.35 -12.06 11.53
C LEU A 139 21.14 -12.96 11.83
#